data_AF-A0A7H0GX20-F1
#
_entry.id   AF-A0A7H0GX20-F1
#
_cell.length_a   1.000
_cell.length_b   1.000
_cell.length_c   1.000
_cell.angle_alpha   90.00
_cell.angle_beta   90.00
_cell.angle_gamma   90.00
#
_symmetry.space_group_name_H-M   'P 1'
#
loop_
_entity.id
_entity.type
_entity.pdbx_description
1 polymer ?
#
loop_
_entity_poly.entity_id
_entity_poly.type
_entity_poly.pdbx_seq_one_letter_code
_entity_poly.pdbx_strand_id
1 'polypeptide(L)'
;MSLAVYRLDSLSVDSGPDINSVLWLTSDLKGTVENPNYYLTSTGAEATEAADNLMLTHGWSRFQWTDIFSNTPPKLDYLPELSGHLIEGRVVHRFTGKPGPKIGAYLTSPSRLARLYTATSDESGRVRFETQNLNGPKELMVQTNTQTDSMYRVEILNPFSLQYCASIAAPVVLSEALRSALTKRSLHIQVQNAYSRKQLSTYKIPAVDSVSFYGKPNETYKLDDYTRFKVLEEVMREYVPGVLVRRRNDGFHFMVVDNVNGGVFSKNPMVLLDGFPVFDINKLMAIDPLTIQKLEVFTSRYIQGAMTYEGLVSFTTYKGDLGGFQPNPAVLMQEYEGPQWQREFYSPRYETAAEKQSRLPDARNLLYWNPNVTTTADGNKTVEFYTSDQQGKYMVVMQGMAPNGLAGSRRFVFEIKQPL
;
A
#
# COMPACT_ATOMS: atom_id res chain seq x y z
N MET A 1 -11.29 5.98 -17.46
CA MET A 1 -11.23 4.86 -18.43
C MET A 1 -9.80 4.34 -18.51
N SER A 2 -9.58 3.14 -19.03
CA SER A 2 -8.26 2.55 -19.28
C SER A 2 -8.02 2.41 -20.79
N LEU A 3 -6.76 2.52 -21.21
CA LEU A 3 -6.33 2.40 -22.61
C LEU A 3 -5.04 1.59 -22.67
N ALA A 4 -5.05 0.56 -23.52
CA ALA A 4 -3.89 -0.28 -23.81
C ALA A 4 -3.65 -0.37 -25.32
N VAL A 5 -2.38 -0.39 -25.73
CA VAL A 5 -1.98 -0.61 -27.12
C VAL A 5 -0.89 -1.68 -27.16
N TYR A 6 -1.21 -2.86 -27.68
CA TYR A 6 -0.26 -3.98 -27.70
C TYR A 6 -0.30 -4.77 -29.01
N ARG A 7 0.82 -5.42 -29.33
CA ARG A 7 1.01 -6.21 -30.54
C ARG A 7 0.09 -7.43 -30.56
N LEU A 8 -0.56 -7.68 -31.69
CA LEU A 8 -1.21 -8.95 -31.99
C LEU A 8 -0.22 -9.92 -32.61
N ASP A 9 -0.22 -11.14 -32.11
CA ASP A 9 0.58 -12.26 -32.59
C ASP A 9 -0.15 -13.59 -32.36
N SER A 10 0.47 -14.71 -32.73
CA SER A 10 -0.11 -16.06 -32.55
C SER A 10 -0.29 -16.49 -31.09
N LEU A 11 0.16 -15.69 -30.12
CA LEU A 11 -0.07 -15.89 -28.69
C LEU A 11 -1.28 -15.09 -28.19
N SER A 12 -1.88 -14.26 -29.04
CA SER A 12 -3.06 -13.47 -28.73
C SER A 12 -4.28 -14.39 -28.85
N VAL A 13 -4.79 -14.87 -27.72
CA VAL A 13 -6.07 -15.59 -27.66
C VAL A 13 -7.20 -14.63 -28.08
N ASP A 14 -8.25 -15.17 -28.70
CA ASP A 14 -9.48 -14.43 -29.02
C ASP A 14 -9.98 -13.60 -27.85
N SER A 15 -10.72 -12.54 -28.18
CA SER A 15 -11.15 -11.46 -27.30
C SER A 15 -11.60 -11.94 -25.91
N GLY A 16 -10.68 -11.90 -24.94
CA GLY A 16 -10.98 -12.17 -23.53
C GLY A 16 -12.05 -11.23 -22.97
N PRO A 17 -12.65 -11.55 -21.82
CA PRO A 17 -13.78 -10.82 -21.25
C PRO A 17 -13.49 -9.32 -21.20
N ASP A 18 -14.48 -8.51 -21.57
CA ASP A 18 -14.43 -7.08 -21.38
C ASP A 18 -15.29 -6.61 -20.19
N ILE A 19 -15.20 -5.33 -19.87
CA ILE A 19 -15.93 -4.74 -18.76
C ILE A 19 -17.44 -5.00 -18.82
N ASN A 20 -18.04 -5.08 -20.01
CA ASN A 20 -19.47 -5.34 -20.14
C ASN A 20 -19.79 -6.80 -19.81
N SER A 21 -19.01 -7.74 -20.36
CA SER A 21 -19.19 -9.16 -20.06
C SER A 21 -18.98 -9.49 -18.58
N VAL A 22 -18.08 -8.75 -17.91
CA VAL A 22 -17.88 -8.90 -16.47
C VAL A 22 -19.06 -8.35 -15.70
N LEU A 23 -19.47 -7.10 -15.97
CA LEU A 23 -20.50 -6.43 -15.18
C LEU A 23 -21.91 -7.00 -15.41
N TRP A 24 -22.22 -7.49 -16.61
CA TRP A 24 -23.57 -7.94 -16.98
C TRP A 24 -23.77 -9.45 -16.90
N LEU A 25 -22.69 -10.25 -16.83
CA LEU A 25 -22.79 -11.72 -16.90
C LEU A 25 -21.96 -12.40 -15.81
N THR A 26 -20.63 -12.33 -15.88
CA THR A 26 -19.78 -13.19 -15.04
C THR A 26 -19.67 -12.73 -13.58
N SER A 27 -20.05 -11.49 -13.27
CA SER A 27 -20.13 -11.00 -11.89
C SER A 27 -21.26 -11.66 -11.08
N ASP A 28 -22.32 -12.09 -11.75
CA ASP A 28 -23.56 -12.56 -11.12
C ASP A 28 -23.79 -14.07 -11.30
N LEU A 29 -23.18 -14.70 -12.31
CA LEU A 29 -23.27 -16.15 -12.53
C LEU A 29 -22.23 -16.92 -11.70
N LYS A 30 -22.66 -18.03 -11.08
CA LYS A 30 -21.76 -18.93 -10.37
C LYS A 30 -21.20 -19.98 -11.33
N GLY A 31 -19.88 -20.15 -11.34
CA GLY A 31 -19.18 -21.11 -12.19
C GLY A 31 -18.33 -20.46 -13.28
N THR A 32 -17.73 -21.28 -14.14
CA THR A 32 -16.88 -20.82 -15.24
C THR A 32 -17.71 -20.56 -16.49
N VAL A 33 -17.57 -19.37 -17.08
CA VAL A 33 -18.15 -19.03 -18.38
C VAL A 33 -17.01 -18.87 -19.37
N GLU A 34 -16.91 -19.73 -20.37
CA GLU A 34 -15.73 -19.88 -21.23
C GLU A 34 -15.52 -18.70 -22.18
N ASN A 35 -16.60 -18.21 -22.80
CA ASN A 35 -16.56 -17.05 -23.69
C ASN A 35 -17.66 -16.03 -23.35
N PRO A 36 -17.49 -15.24 -22.28
CA PRO A 36 -18.53 -14.31 -21.82
C PRO A 36 -18.95 -13.28 -22.88
N ASN A 37 -18.02 -12.83 -23.72
CA ASN A 37 -18.30 -11.85 -24.78
C ASN A 37 -19.24 -12.41 -25.85
N TYR A 38 -19.19 -13.72 -26.12
CA TYR A 38 -20.01 -14.37 -27.14
C TYR A 38 -21.50 -14.11 -26.89
N TYR A 39 -21.94 -14.23 -25.64
CA TYR A 39 -23.34 -14.06 -25.23
C TYR A 39 -23.86 -12.62 -25.33
N LEU A 40 -22.97 -11.62 -25.37
CA LEU A 40 -23.34 -10.20 -25.47
C LEU A 40 -23.15 -9.61 -26.86
N THR A 41 -22.37 -10.27 -27.74
CA THR A 41 -21.98 -9.72 -29.04
C THR A 41 -22.50 -10.52 -30.23
N SER A 42 -22.70 -11.83 -30.07
CA SER A 42 -23.20 -12.69 -31.14
C SER A 42 -24.72 -12.51 -31.29
N THR A 43 -25.20 -12.57 -32.53
CA THR A 43 -26.62 -12.47 -32.85
C THR A 43 -27.07 -13.69 -33.64
N GLY A 44 -28.34 -14.09 -33.47
CA GLY A 44 -28.92 -15.27 -34.14
C GLY A 44 -29.57 -16.25 -33.16
N ALA A 45 -30.29 -17.24 -33.69
CA ALA A 45 -31.03 -18.21 -32.87
C ALA A 45 -30.13 -19.08 -31.98
N GLU A 46 -28.97 -19.50 -32.51
CA GLU A 46 -27.99 -20.30 -31.78
C GLU A 46 -27.40 -19.57 -30.58
N ALA A 47 -27.09 -18.27 -30.73
CA ALA A 47 -26.57 -17.45 -29.64
C ALA A 47 -27.61 -17.27 -28.51
N THR A 48 -28.89 -17.10 -28.87
CA THR A 48 -29.99 -17.05 -27.90
C THR A 48 -30.16 -18.37 -27.17
N GLU A 49 -30.17 -19.49 -27.89
CA GLU A 49 -30.27 -20.83 -27.29
C GLU A 49 -29.09 -21.12 -26.35
N ALA A 50 -27.87 -20.74 -26.76
CA ALA A 50 -26.69 -20.88 -25.92
C ALA A 50 -26.78 -20.02 -24.64
N ALA A 51 -27.27 -18.78 -24.75
CA ALA A 51 -27.47 -17.91 -23.60
C ALA A 51 -28.53 -18.48 -22.64
N ASP A 52 -29.64 -19.02 -23.16
CA ASP A 52 -30.67 -19.68 -22.35
C ASP A 52 -30.11 -20.91 -21.62
N ASN A 53 -29.36 -21.76 -22.34
CA ASN A 53 -28.70 -22.93 -21.75
C ASN A 53 -27.71 -22.53 -20.64
N LEU A 54 -26.96 -21.44 -20.82
CA LEU A 54 -26.07 -20.89 -19.79
C LEU A 54 -26.87 -20.50 -18.54
N MET A 55 -27.98 -19.76 -18.71
CA MET A 55 -28.81 -19.31 -17.59
C MET A 55 -29.48 -20.48 -16.85
N LEU A 56 -29.85 -21.54 -17.56
CA LEU A 56 -30.42 -22.76 -16.96
C LEU A 56 -29.40 -23.58 -16.16
N THR A 57 -28.11 -23.51 -16.51
CA THR A 57 -27.05 -24.33 -15.92
C THR A 57 -26.28 -23.62 -14.80
N HIS A 58 -26.08 -22.30 -14.89
CA HIS A 58 -25.24 -21.54 -13.94
C HIS A 58 -25.97 -20.97 -12.72
N GLY A 59 -27.25 -21.33 -12.49
CA GLY A 59 -27.98 -21.23 -11.22
C GLY A 59 -27.83 -19.92 -10.40
N TRP A 60 -28.86 -19.08 -10.41
CA TRP A 60 -28.84 -17.78 -9.71
C TRP A 60 -29.24 -17.84 -8.23
N SER A 61 -28.49 -17.14 -7.38
CA SER A 61 -29.03 -16.29 -6.31
C SER A 61 -27.92 -15.42 -5.73
N ARG A 62 -27.93 -14.13 -6.10
CA ARG A 62 -27.05 -13.11 -5.51
C ARG A 62 -27.42 -12.82 -4.05
N PHE A 63 -28.68 -13.06 -3.68
CA PHE A 63 -29.22 -12.78 -2.36
C PHE A 63 -30.11 -13.92 -1.89
N GLN A 64 -30.01 -14.27 -0.60
CA GLN A 64 -31.03 -15.06 0.05
C GLN A 64 -32.09 -14.09 0.58
N TRP A 65 -33.33 -14.20 0.10
CA TRP A 65 -34.43 -13.32 0.51
C TRP A 65 -34.64 -13.31 2.03
N THR A 66 -34.38 -14.42 2.70
CA THR A 66 -34.37 -14.55 4.15
C THR A 66 -33.45 -13.54 4.83
N ASP A 67 -32.25 -13.33 4.29
CA ASP A 67 -31.24 -12.45 4.87
C ASP A 67 -31.66 -10.99 4.71
N ILE A 68 -32.20 -10.63 3.54
CA ILE A 68 -32.75 -9.29 3.27
C ILE A 68 -33.90 -8.98 4.23
N PHE A 69 -34.86 -9.91 4.38
CA PHE A 69 -36.01 -9.70 5.26
C PHE A 69 -35.62 -9.69 6.75
N SER A 70 -34.56 -10.39 7.13
CA SER A 70 -34.03 -10.36 8.50
C SER A 70 -33.34 -9.03 8.87
N ASN A 71 -33.07 -8.17 7.88
CA ASN A 71 -32.31 -6.93 8.03
C ASN A 71 -30.93 -7.13 8.68
N THR A 72 -30.35 -8.33 8.53
CA THR A 72 -29.03 -8.67 9.03
C THR A 72 -28.01 -8.24 7.98
N PRO A 73 -27.14 -7.24 8.26
CA PRO A 73 -26.12 -6.86 7.31
C PRO A 73 -25.15 -8.03 7.08
N PRO A 74 -24.68 -8.24 5.84
CA PRO A 74 -23.72 -9.30 5.56
C PRO A 74 -22.45 -9.07 6.38
N LYS A 75 -21.96 -10.13 7.01
CA LYS A 75 -20.68 -10.09 7.72
C LYS A 75 -19.56 -9.96 6.68
N LEU A 76 -18.89 -8.82 6.65
CA LEU A 76 -17.71 -8.60 5.82
C LEU A 76 -16.49 -9.17 6.56
N ASP A 77 -15.89 -10.22 6.01
CA ASP A 77 -14.64 -10.78 6.57
C ASP A 77 -13.45 -9.84 6.37
N TYR A 78 -13.48 -9.03 5.30
CA TYR A 78 -12.48 -8.01 4.98
C TYR A 78 -13.15 -6.66 4.86
N LEU A 79 -12.66 -5.68 5.62
CA LEU A 79 -13.18 -4.31 5.59
C LEU A 79 -12.56 -3.54 4.42
N PRO A 80 -13.29 -2.56 3.84
CA PRO A 80 -12.72 -1.69 2.82
C PRO A 80 -11.59 -0.83 3.40
N GLU A 81 -10.46 -0.80 2.71
CA GLU A 81 -9.26 -0.04 3.08
C GLU A 81 -9.32 1.39 2.55
N LEU A 82 -10.10 2.25 3.22
CA LEU A 82 -10.39 3.60 2.70
C LEU A 82 -9.22 4.57 2.82
N SER A 83 -8.45 4.54 3.92
CA SER A 83 -7.34 5.49 4.16
C SER A 83 -5.96 4.84 4.16
N GLY A 84 -5.86 3.51 4.06
CA GLY A 84 -4.59 2.78 4.05
C GLY A 84 -4.77 1.29 4.27
N HIS A 85 -3.69 0.54 4.06
CA HIS A 85 -3.66 -0.91 4.24
C HIS A 85 -3.98 -1.28 5.68
N LEU A 86 -4.86 -2.25 5.89
CA LEU A 86 -5.24 -2.73 7.22
C LEU A 86 -4.33 -3.90 7.61
N ILE A 87 -3.45 -3.67 8.59
CA ILE A 87 -2.70 -4.75 9.21
C ILE A 87 -3.50 -5.27 10.40
N GLU A 88 -3.94 -6.52 10.33
CA GLU A 88 -4.61 -7.18 11.45
C GLU A 88 -3.60 -7.89 12.35
N GLY A 89 -3.87 -7.88 13.64
CA GLY A 89 -3.10 -8.60 14.64
C GLY A 89 -3.98 -9.12 15.76
N ARG A 90 -3.36 -9.82 16.70
CA ARG A 90 -4.00 -10.32 17.91
C ARG A 90 -3.10 -10.13 19.13
N VAL A 91 -3.66 -9.54 20.17
CA VAL A 91 -3.04 -9.42 21.49
C VAL A 91 -3.38 -10.66 22.30
N VAL A 92 -2.36 -11.38 22.73
CA VAL A 92 -2.50 -12.61 23.50
C VAL A 92 -1.63 -12.59 24.74
N HIS A 93 -2.10 -13.25 25.79
CA HIS A 93 -1.31 -13.46 27.00
C HIS A 93 -0.14 -14.41 26.68
N ARG A 94 1.07 -13.98 27.01
CA ARG A 94 2.36 -14.59 26.64
C ARG A 94 2.45 -16.07 27.02
N PHE A 95 1.90 -16.45 28.16
CA PHE A 95 2.02 -17.81 28.69
C PHE A 95 0.82 -18.71 28.40
N THR A 96 -0.37 -18.14 28.18
CA THR A 96 -1.62 -18.92 28.08
C THR A 96 -2.23 -18.87 26.69
N GLY A 97 -1.78 -17.95 25.82
CA GLY A 97 -2.36 -17.73 24.49
C GLY A 97 -3.78 -17.16 24.51
N LYS A 98 -4.35 -16.88 25.69
CA LYS A 98 -5.70 -16.31 25.82
C LYS A 98 -5.74 -14.87 25.29
N PRO A 99 -6.86 -14.43 24.70
CA PRO A 99 -7.00 -13.07 24.19
C PRO A 99 -6.86 -12.03 25.32
N GLY A 100 -6.15 -10.94 25.04
CA GLY A 100 -6.04 -9.79 25.93
C GLY A 100 -6.96 -8.66 25.47
N PRO A 101 -8.12 -8.45 26.09
CA PRO A 101 -9.06 -7.42 25.68
C PRO A 101 -8.67 -6.02 26.18
N LYS A 102 -8.99 -4.98 25.40
CA LYS A 102 -8.79 -3.56 25.76
C LYS A 102 -7.33 -3.17 26.03
N ILE A 103 -6.40 -3.87 25.40
CA ILE A 103 -4.96 -3.59 25.49
C ILE A 103 -4.54 -2.73 24.30
N GLY A 104 -3.81 -1.65 24.59
CA GLY A 104 -3.22 -0.79 23.57
C GLY A 104 -2.01 -1.45 22.92
N ALA A 105 -2.00 -1.47 21.59
CA ALA A 105 -0.92 -1.97 20.75
C ALA A 105 -0.41 -0.86 19.81
N TYR A 106 0.88 -0.95 19.50
CA TYR A 106 1.64 0.04 18.75
C TYR A 106 2.38 -0.66 17.62
N LEU A 107 2.21 -0.18 16.40
CA LEU A 107 2.91 -0.65 15.21
C LEU A 107 3.68 0.52 14.60
N THR A 108 4.95 0.29 14.27
CA THR A 108 5.80 1.28 13.63
C THR A 108 6.74 0.61 12.62
N SER A 109 7.35 1.41 11.75
CA SER A 109 8.52 1.04 10.97
C SER A 109 9.55 2.17 11.16
N PRO A 110 10.62 1.94 11.95
CA PRO A 110 11.58 2.98 12.28
C PRO A 110 12.12 3.68 11.04
N SER A 111 12.06 5.01 11.04
CA SER A 111 12.64 5.83 9.98
C SER A 111 12.78 7.27 10.43
N ARG A 112 13.52 8.07 9.67
CA ARG A 112 13.62 9.52 9.90
C ARG A 112 12.28 10.25 9.83
N LEU A 113 11.34 9.73 9.04
CA LEU A 113 9.95 10.21 9.02
C LEU A 113 9.14 9.34 9.97
N ALA A 114 9.04 9.78 11.21
CA ALA A 114 8.36 9.06 12.27
C ALA A 114 6.94 8.67 11.82
N ARG A 115 6.61 7.39 11.99
CA ARG A 115 5.27 6.82 11.76
C ARG A 115 4.92 5.92 12.93
N LEU A 116 3.74 6.13 13.47
CA LEU A 116 3.17 5.28 14.52
C LEU A 116 1.73 4.99 14.16
N TYR A 117 1.32 3.74 14.33
CA TYR A 117 -0.06 3.30 14.18
C TYR A 117 -0.48 2.66 15.50
N THR A 118 -1.64 3.06 16.00
CA THR A 118 -2.15 2.59 17.29
C THR A 118 -3.46 1.84 17.10
N ALA A 119 -3.67 0.82 17.91
CA ALA A 119 -4.91 0.07 17.95
C ALA A 119 -5.19 -0.41 19.37
N THR A 120 -6.45 -0.54 19.74
CA THR A 120 -6.88 -1.13 21.01
C THR A 120 -7.56 -2.45 20.72
N SER A 121 -7.20 -3.50 21.45
CA SER A 121 -7.76 -4.83 21.20
C SER A 121 -9.23 -4.94 21.60
N ASP A 122 -10.00 -5.66 20.80
CA ASP A 122 -11.40 -5.99 21.12
C ASP A 122 -11.52 -7.12 22.16
N GLU A 123 -12.75 -7.53 22.49
CA GLU A 123 -13.01 -8.62 23.45
C GLU A 123 -12.41 -9.98 23.01
N SER A 124 -12.12 -10.15 21.72
CA SER A 124 -11.43 -11.32 21.15
C SER A 124 -9.91 -11.16 21.05
N GLY A 125 -9.37 -10.02 21.53
CA GLY A 125 -7.97 -9.67 21.44
C GLY A 125 -7.53 -9.18 20.06
N ARG A 126 -8.42 -9.00 19.08
CA ARG A 126 -8.05 -8.55 17.73
C ARG A 126 -7.71 -7.06 17.74
N VAL A 127 -6.68 -6.69 16.99
CA VAL A 127 -6.26 -5.31 16.73
C VAL A 127 -6.19 -5.08 15.22
N ARG A 128 -6.54 -3.86 14.79
CA ARG A 128 -6.44 -3.45 13.39
C ARG A 128 -5.69 -2.13 13.31
N PHE A 129 -4.58 -2.12 12.59
CA PHE A 129 -3.77 -0.94 12.35
C PHE A 129 -4.09 -0.39 10.96
N GLU A 130 -4.58 0.85 10.91
CA GLU A 130 -4.78 1.57 9.64
C GLU A 130 -3.46 2.21 9.19
N THR A 131 -2.76 1.53 8.28
CA THR A 131 -1.40 1.91 7.88
C THR A 131 -1.40 2.81 6.64
N GLN A 132 -1.47 4.12 6.89
CA GLN A 132 -1.36 5.11 5.82
C GLN A 132 0.10 5.21 5.34
N ASN A 133 0.32 5.21 4.02
CA ASN A 133 1.64 5.40 3.39
C ASN A 133 2.72 4.37 3.82
N LEU A 134 2.31 3.15 4.15
CA LEU A 134 3.20 2.03 4.44
C LEU A 134 3.33 1.13 3.21
N ASN A 135 4.17 1.53 2.25
CA ASN A 135 4.27 0.86 0.95
C ASN A 135 5.60 0.09 0.79
N GLY A 136 5.53 -1.01 0.04
CA GLY A 136 6.66 -1.89 -0.25
C GLY A 136 7.16 -2.67 0.98
N PRO A 137 8.36 -3.26 0.90
CA PRO A 137 8.93 -4.02 2.00
C PRO A 137 9.27 -3.10 3.17
N LYS A 138 8.85 -3.51 4.37
CA LYS A 138 9.07 -2.79 5.63
C LYS A 138 9.44 -3.76 6.74
N GLU A 139 10.34 -3.33 7.60
CA GLU A 139 10.52 -3.97 8.90
C GLU A 139 9.53 -3.33 9.88
N LEU A 140 8.61 -4.15 10.38
CA LEU A 140 7.61 -3.72 11.36
C LEU A 140 8.09 -4.05 12.76
N MET A 141 7.89 -3.11 13.67
CA MET A 141 8.04 -3.31 15.10
C MET A 141 6.68 -3.12 15.78
N VAL A 142 6.24 -4.15 16.50
CA VAL A 142 4.93 -4.19 17.13
C VAL A 142 5.06 -4.52 18.62
N GLN A 143 4.43 -3.73 19.48
CA GLN A 143 4.48 -3.94 20.92
C GLN A 143 3.23 -3.45 21.65
N THR A 144 3.05 -3.95 22.87
CA THR A 144 2.19 -3.36 23.89
C THR A 144 3.02 -2.49 24.84
N ASN A 145 2.38 -1.67 25.68
CA ASN A 145 3.10 -0.98 26.73
C ASN A 145 3.46 -1.94 27.88
N THR A 146 4.68 -2.48 27.81
CA THR A 146 5.20 -3.45 28.78
C THR A 146 5.37 -2.90 30.20
N GLN A 147 5.39 -1.57 30.39
CA GLN A 147 5.39 -0.97 31.74
C GLN A 147 4.01 -1.02 32.40
N THR A 148 2.94 -1.00 31.61
CA THR A 148 1.58 -1.18 32.12
C THR A 148 1.30 -2.66 32.35
N ASP A 149 1.59 -3.49 31.35
CA ASP A 149 1.40 -4.93 31.42
C ASP A 149 2.38 -5.67 30.49
N SER A 150 3.29 -6.44 31.10
CA SER A 150 4.31 -7.23 30.40
C SER A 150 3.83 -8.64 30.02
N MET A 151 2.64 -9.03 30.45
CA MET A 151 2.08 -10.36 30.26
C MET A 151 1.48 -10.55 28.86
N TYR A 152 1.30 -9.48 28.09
CA TYR A 152 0.76 -9.54 26.74
C TYR A 152 1.84 -9.41 25.66
N ARG A 153 1.58 -10.03 24.52
CA ARG A 153 2.34 -9.86 23.28
C ARG A 153 1.38 -9.67 22.11
N VAL A 154 1.89 -9.14 21.00
CA VAL A 154 1.12 -8.99 19.76
C VAL A 154 1.63 -9.99 18.73
N GLU A 155 0.70 -10.58 17.99
CA GLU A 155 0.95 -11.42 16.81
C GLU A 155 0.34 -10.71 15.60
N ILE A 156 1.03 -10.66 14.46
CA ILE A 156 0.47 -10.16 13.19
C ILE A 156 -0.20 -11.31 12.44
N LEU A 157 -1.41 -11.08 11.95
CA LEU A 157 -2.17 -12.06 11.18
C LEU A 157 -1.77 -12.00 9.71
N ASN A 158 -1.88 -13.14 9.03
CA ASN A 158 -1.61 -13.23 7.59
C ASN A 158 -2.68 -12.42 6.83
N PRO A 159 -2.29 -11.41 6.02
CA PRO A 159 -3.25 -10.62 5.24
C PRO A 159 -3.78 -11.36 4.00
N PHE A 160 -3.20 -12.49 3.61
CA PHE A 160 -3.60 -13.23 2.41
C PHE A 160 -4.82 -14.11 2.65
N SER A 161 -5.73 -14.13 1.67
CA SER A 161 -6.85 -15.07 1.66
C SER A 161 -6.33 -16.51 1.66
N LEU A 162 -6.81 -17.30 2.61
CA LEU A 162 -6.60 -18.75 2.64
C LEU A 162 -7.60 -19.51 1.76
N GLN A 163 -8.57 -18.80 1.17
CA GLN A 163 -9.50 -19.36 0.19
C GLN A 163 -8.85 -19.32 -1.19
N TYR A 164 -8.49 -20.49 -1.69
CA TYR A 164 -7.98 -20.65 -3.04
C TYR A 164 -9.13 -20.65 -4.06
N CYS A 165 -8.87 -20.15 -5.27
CA CYS A 165 -9.82 -20.24 -6.37
C CYS A 165 -10.11 -21.72 -6.66
N ALA A 166 -11.40 -22.09 -6.76
CA ALA A 166 -11.80 -23.45 -7.14
C ALA A 166 -11.50 -23.76 -8.62
N SER A 167 -11.39 -22.73 -9.46
CA SER A 167 -11.03 -22.88 -10.87
C SER A 167 -9.52 -23.04 -11.01
N ILE A 168 -9.10 -24.23 -11.45
CA ILE A 168 -7.73 -24.50 -11.86
C ILE A 168 -7.59 -23.91 -13.27
N ALA A 169 -6.70 -22.94 -13.44
CA ALA A 169 -6.39 -22.40 -14.76
C ALA A 169 -5.97 -23.55 -15.69
N ALA A 170 -6.49 -23.55 -16.92
CA ALA A 170 -6.09 -24.54 -17.91
C ALA A 170 -4.55 -24.55 -18.03
N PRO A 171 -3.91 -25.73 -18.04
CA PRO A 171 -2.46 -25.81 -18.11
C PRO A 171 -1.98 -25.10 -19.37
N VAL A 172 -0.87 -24.36 -19.27
CA VAL A 172 -0.27 -23.68 -20.41
C VAL A 172 0.25 -24.75 -21.38
N VAL A 173 -0.47 -24.95 -22.49
CA VAL A 173 -0.05 -25.88 -23.54
C VAL A 173 0.92 -25.16 -24.48
N LEU A 174 2.21 -25.49 -24.35
CA LEU A 174 3.25 -25.00 -25.25
C LEU A 174 3.35 -25.95 -26.46
N SER A 175 2.80 -25.54 -27.60
CA SER A 175 2.95 -26.27 -28.86
C SER A 175 4.17 -25.78 -29.65
N GLU A 176 4.75 -26.64 -30.48
CA GLU A 176 5.88 -26.26 -31.36
C GLU A 176 5.50 -25.11 -32.31
N ALA A 177 4.21 -24.97 -32.66
CA ALA A 177 3.71 -23.85 -33.46
C ALA A 177 3.97 -22.48 -32.81
N LEU A 178 4.08 -22.40 -31.47
CA LEU A 178 4.35 -21.17 -30.74
C LEU A 178 5.84 -20.85 -30.62
N ARG A 179 6.75 -21.78 -30.97
CA ARG A 179 8.20 -21.63 -30.73
C ARG A 179 8.77 -20.35 -31.32
N SER A 180 8.44 -20.04 -32.57
CA SER A 180 8.94 -18.85 -33.25
C SER A 180 8.47 -17.56 -32.54
N ALA A 181 7.18 -17.48 -32.20
CA ALA A 181 6.61 -16.34 -31.50
C ALA A 181 7.20 -16.15 -30.09
N LEU A 182 7.35 -17.25 -29.33
CA LEU A 182 7.94 -17.22 -27.99
C LEU A 182 9.42 -16.84 -28.02
N THR A 183 10.18 -17.37 -28.97
CA THR A 183 11.61 -17.02 -29.16
C THR A 183 11.76 -15.54 -29.47
N LYS A 184 10.92 -15.02 -30.38
CA LYS A 184 10.91 -13.59 -30.72
C LYS A 184 10.54 -12.72 -29.52
N ARG A 185 9.52 -13.08 -28.74
CA ARG A 185 9.15 -12.35 -27.51
C ARG A 185 10.26 -12.39 -26.46
N SER A 186 10.93 -13.54 -26.28
CA SER A 186 12.07 -13.66 -25.37
C SER A 186 13.20 -12.71 -25.76
N LEU A 187 13.54 -12.65 -27.06
CA LEU A 187 14.52 -11.70 -27.58
C LEU A 187 14.11 -10.26 -27.30
N HIS A 188 12.84 -9.89 -27.55
CA HIS A 188 12.35 -8.54 -27.29
C HIS A 188 12.47 -8.14 -25.81
N ILE A 189 12.12 -9.05 -24.89
CA ILE A 189 12.26 -8.82 -23.44
C ILE A 189 13.74 -8.61 -23.07
N GLN A 190 14.64 -9.41 -23.63
CA GLN A 190 16.08 -9.26 -23.39
C GLN A 190 16.61 -7.91 -23.90
N VAL A 191 16.20 -7.49 -25.10
CA VAL A 191 16.56 -6.18 -25.66
C VAL A 191 16.06 -5.06 -24.75
N GLN A 192 14.80 -5.10 -24.32
CA GLN A 192 14.27 -4.10 -23.39
C GLN A 192 15.00 -4.06 -22.05
N ASN A 193 15.32 -5.22 -21.48
CA ASN A 193 16.08 -5.30 -20.23
C ASN A 193 17.53 -4.85 -20.40
N ALA A 194 18.11 -4.94 -21.61
CA ALA A 194 19.46 -4.46 -21.87
C ALA A 194 19.51 -2.92 -21.98
N TYR A 195 18.54 -2.31 -22.68
CA TYR A 195 18.61 -0.89 -23.05
C TYR A 195 17.68 0.03 -22.25
N SER A 196 16.64 -0.49 -21.59
CA SER A 196 15.59 0.31 -20.92
C SER A 196 15.27 -0.12 -19.48
N ARG A 197 16.09 -0.98 -18.86
CA ARG A 197 15.82 -1.55 -17.53
C ARG A 197 15.57 -0.48 -16.46
N LYS A 198 16.38 0.58 -16.44
CA LYS A 198 16.26 1.66 -15.45
C LYS A 198 14.90 2.34 -15.53
N GLN A 199 14.42 2.60 -16.74
CA GLN A 199 13.12 3.24 -16.98
C GLN A 199 11.97 2.28 -16.66
N LEU A 200 12.12 0.99 -16.98
CA LEU A 200 11.11 -0.05 -16.71
C LEU A 200 10.92 -0.34 -15.21
N SER A 201 11.88 0.00 -14.36
CA SER A 201 11.83 -0.15 -12.90
C SER A 201 11.47 1.15 -12.15
N THR A 202 10.92 2.15 -12.85
CA THR A 202 10.52 3.42 -12.22
C THR A 202 9.16 3.26 -11.53
N TYR A 203 9.08 3.71 -10.28
CA TYR A 203 7.85 3.78 -9.50
C TYR A 203 7.43 5.22 -9.31
N LYS A 204 6.12 5.47 -9.32
CA LYS A 204 5.56 6.74 -8.91
C LYS A 204 5.58 6.78 -7.38
N ILE A 205 6.58 7.45 -6.83
CA ILE A 205 6.63 7.75 -5.41
C ILE A 205 5.66 8.92 -5.20
N PRO A 206 4.54 8.75 -4.46
CA PRO A 206 3.67 9.86 -4.15
C PRO A 206 4.46 10.92 -3.39
N ALA A 207 4.08 12.18 -3.54
CA ALA A 207 4.60 13.24 -2.69
C ALA A 207 4.17 12.94 -1.26
N VAL A 208 5.07 12.37 -0.47
CA VAL A 208 4.86 12.17 0.95
C VAL A 208 5.02 13.55 1.59
N ASP A 209 4.01 14.00 2.32
CA ASP A 209 4.14 15.19 3.15
C ASP A 209 5.37 15.03 4.05
N SER A 210 6.23 16.05 4.08
CA SER A 210 7.45 16.03 4.90
C SER A 210 7.13 16.14 6.40
N VAL A 211 5.88 16.42 6.75
CA VAL A 211 5.39 16.46 8.12
C VAL A 211 5.18 15.03 8.66
N SER A 212 5.71 14.78 9.86
CA SER A 212 5.49 13.52 10.59
C SER A 212 4.00 13.29 10.88
N PHE A 213 3.62 12.05 11.22
CA PHE A 213 2.21 11.68 11.48
C PHE A 213 1.51 12.55 12.55
N TYR A 214 2.28 13.16 13.46
CA TYR A 214 1.78 14.01 14.53
C TYR A 214 1.55 15.47 14.14
N GLY A 215 1.84 15.87 12.90
CA GLY A 215 1.64 17.26 12.44
C GLY A 215 2.80 18.18 12.82
N LYS A 216 2.51 19.49 12.90
CA LYS A 216 3.51 20.51 13.24
C LYS A 216 3.72 20.59 14.76
N PRO A 217 4.94 20.33 15.27
CA PRO A 217 5.24 20.42 16.69
C PRO A 217 5.19 21.87 17.20
N ASN A 218 5.00 22.02 18.52
CA ASN A 218 5.07 23.33 19.19
C ASN A 218 6.52 23.82 19.28
N GLU A 219 7.44 22.89 19.57
CA GLU A 219 8.87 23.19 19.73
C GLU A 219 9.69 22.23 18.87
N THR A 220 10.75 22.73 18.24
CA THR A 220 11.67 21.93 17.42
C THR A 220 13.09 22.35 17.72
N TYR A 221 13.91 21.39 18.12
CA TYR A 221 15.30 21.58 18.48
C TYR A 221 16.17 20.77 17.53
N LYS A 222 16.92 21.47 16.68
CA LYS A 222 17.96 20.84 15.85
C LYS A 222 19.23 20.82 16.67
N LEU A 223 19.65 19.63 17.09
CA LEU A 223 20.72 19.54 18.08
C LEU A 223 22.08 19.98 17.52
N ASP A 224 22.23 19.98 16.18
CA ASP A 224 23.38 20.54 15.47
C ASP A 224 23.57 22.05 15.66
N ASP A 225 22.51 22.78 16.01
CA ASP A 225 22.57 24.24 16.22
C ASP A 225 23.12 24.60 17.62
N TYR A 226 23.37 23.60 18.48
CA TYR A 226 23.81 23.76 19.85
C TYR A 226 25.16 23.07 20.11
N THR A 227 25.81 23.44 21.22
CA THR A 227 26.99 22.71 21.70
C THR A 227 26.57 21.33 22.17
N ARG A 228 27.13 20.27 21.57
CA ARG A 228 26.70 18.90 21.84
C ARG A 228 27.22 18.42 23.20
N PHE A 229 26.30 18.11 24.11
CA PHE A 229 26.61 17.41 25.34
C PHE A 229 26.86 15.92 25.11
N LYS A 230 27.57 15.27 26.04
CA LYS A 230 27.85 13.82 25.99
C LYS A 230 26.75 12.98 26.64
N VAL A 231 25.87 13.62 27.44
CA VAL A 231 24.83 12.95 28.20
C VAL A 231 23.46 13.51 27.77
N LEU A 232 22.51 12.62 27.45
CA LEU A 232 21.18 13.04 26.99
C LEU A 232 20.41 13.82 28.06
N GLU A 233 20.67 13.55 29.35
CA GLU A 233 20.09 14.32 30.45
C GLU A 233 20.42 15.82 30.37
N GLU A 234 21.68 16.16 30.08
CA GLU A 234 22.13 17.55 29.95
C GLU A 234 21.44 18.23 28.77
N VAL A 235 21.36 17.55 27.63
CA VAL A 235 20.63 18.03 26.44
C VAL A 235 19.18 18.37 26.80
N MET A 236 18.48 17.45 27.48
CA MET A 236 17.07 17.64 27.82
C MET A 236 16.87 18.78 28.82
N ARG A 237 17.76 18.93 29.82
CA ARG A 237 17.63 19.98 30.85
C ARG A 237 17.98 21.37 30.33
N GLU A 238 19.01 21.48 29.48
CA GLU A 238 19.53 22.77 29.03
C GLU A 238 18.80 23.30 27.79
N TYR A 239 18.43 22.41 26.86
CA TYR A 239 17.91 22.84 25.55
C TYR A 239 16.41 22.66 25.37
N VAL A 240 15.74 21.83 26.20
CA VAL A 240 14.33 21.46 25.98
C VAL A 240 13.44 21.96 27.14
N PRO A 241 13.23 23.28 27.28
CA PRO A 241 12.44 23.85 28.38
C PRO A 241 10.99 23.37 28.43
N GLY A 242 10.38 22.97 27.30
CA GLY A 242 9.02 22.43 27.26
C GLY A 242 8.86 21.05 27.92
N VAL A 243 9.97 20.38 28.27
CA VAL A 243 9.98 19.06 28.91
C VAL A 243 10.81 19.11 30.19
N LEU A 244 10.14 19.09 31.35
CA LEU A 244 10.83 19.06 32.64
C LEU A 244 11.29 17.62 32.96
N VAL A 245 12.60 17.43 33.05
CA VAL A 245 13.20 16.16 33.48
C VAL A 245 13.19 16.06 35.01
N ARG A 246 12.39 15.14 35.56
CA ARG A 246 12.34 14.84 36.99
C ARG A 246 12.93 13.47 37.28
N ARG A 247 13.70 13.38 38.35
CA ARG A 247 14.21 12.10 38.87
C ARG A 247 13.36 11.68 40.07
N ARG A 248 12.85 10.46 40.05
CA ARG A 248 12.12 9.80 41.15
C ARG A 248 12.84 8.50 41.51
N ASN A 249 12.34 7.78 42.51
CA ASN A 249 12.95 6.53 42.99
C ASN A 249 13.03 5.45 41.90
N ASP A 250 12.11 5.47 40.94
CA ASP A 250 11.97 4.58 39.80
C ASP A 250 12.62 5.11 38.50
N GLY A 251 13.32 6.24 38.58
CA GLY A 251 14.15 6.78 37.49
C GLY A 251 13.65 8.08 36.88
N PHE A 252 13.97 8.29 35.61
CA PHE A 252 13.69 9.52 34.88
C PHE A 252 12.22 9.59 34.43
N HIS A 253 11.63 10.77 34.60
CA HIS A 253 10.29 11.11 34.18
C HIS A 253 10.31 12.41 33.39
N PHE A 254 9.53 12.47 32.33
CA PHE A 254 9.34 13.68 31.53
C PHE A 254 7.98 14.29 31.87
N MET A 255 7.98 15.54 32.32
CA MET A 255 6.76 16.29 32.60
C MET A 255 6.66 17.42 31.58
N VAL A 256 5.75 17.29 30.62
CA VAL A 256 5.59 18.28 29.55
C VAL A 256 4.81 19.48 30.07
N VAL A 257 5.25 20.68 29.72
CA VAL A 257 4.54 21.93 30.02
C VAL A 257 3.29 22.01 29.15
N ASP A 258 2.12 22.27 29.74
CA ASP A 258 0.89 22.51 28.99
C ASP A 258 0.82 24.00 28.64
N ASN A 259 1.37 24.36 27.48
CA ASN A 259 1.37 25.75 27.00
C ASN A 259 -0.04 26.25 26.64
N VAL A 260 -1.01 25.34 26.44
CA VAL A 260 -2.38 25.71 26.05
C VAL A 260 -3.21 26.08 27.27
N ASN A 261 -3.19 25.25 28.31
CA ASN A 261 -4.02 25.48 29.51
C ASN A 261 -3.25 26.12 30.67
N GLY A 262 -1.93 26.24 30.56
CA GLY A 262 -1.06 26.63 31.66
C GLY A 262 -0.87 25.51 32.66
N GLY A 263 0.39 25.28 33.07
CA GLY A 263 0.75 24.27 34.05
C GLY A 263 1.67 23.19 33.48
N VAL A 264 1.77 22.08 34.18
CA VAL A 264 2.65 20.96 33.83
C VAL A 264 1.84 19.68 33.92
N PHE A 265 1.92 18.85 32.90
CA PHE A 265 1.34 17.53 32.91
C PHE A 265 1.93 16.66 34.01
N SER A 266 1.18 15.63 34.42
CA SER A 266 1.50 14.80 35.59
C SER A 266 2.03 13.42 35.24
N LYS A 267 1.79 12.97 34.00
CA LYS A 267 2.22 11.69 33.44
C LYS A 267 3.30 11.87 32.39
N ASN A 268 4.05 10.80 32.15
CA ASN A 268 4.99 10.77 31.04
C ASN A 268 4.25 10.99 29.71
N PRO A 269 4.81 11.78 28.78
CA PRO A 269 4.28 11.96 27.44
C PRO A 269 4.45 10.68 26.61
N MET A 270 3.88 10.67 25.40
CA MET A 270 4.30 9.71 24.39
C MET A 270 5.72 10.05 23.95
N VAL A 271 6.67 9.14 24.20
CA VAL A 271 8.07 9.32 23.80
C VAL A 271 8.36 8.44 22.59
N LEU A 272 8.87 9.03 21.52
CA LEU A 272 9.19 8.34 20.27
C LEU A 272 10.68 8.46 19.96
N LEU A 273 11.27 7.40 19.41
CA LEU A 273 12.60 7.40 18.81
C LEU A 273 12.48 6.87 17.38
N ASP A 274 12.70 7.71 16.37
CA ASP A 274 12.48 7.38 14.95
C ASP A 274 11.08 6.82 14.64
N GLY A 275 10.07 7.25 15.42
CA GLY A 275 8.69 6.75 15.35
C GLY A 275 8.38 5.54 16.24
N PHE A 276 9.39 4.90 16.81
CA PHE A 276 9.23 3.80 17.75
C PHE A 276 8.86 4.30 19.15
N PRO A 277 7.77 3.80 19.78
CA PRO A 277 7.40 4.24 21.11
C PRO A 277 8.32 3.66 22.18
N VAL A 278 8.96 4.54 22.95
CA VAL A 278 9.88 4.18 24.03
C VAL A 278 9.20 4.44 25.37
N PHE A 279 8.75 3.37 26.02
CA PHE A 279 8.12 3.47 27.34
C PHE A 279 9.13 3.59 28.48
N ASP A 280 10.32 3.01 28.31
CA ASP A 280 11.41 3.07 29.31
C ASP A 280 12.31 4.27 29.06
N ILE A 281 12.01 5.39 29.73
CA ILE A 281 12.78 6.62 29.64
C ILE A 281 14.21 6.42 30.13
N ASN A 282 14.47 5.54 31.10
CA ASN A 282 15.83 5.30 31.58
C ASN A 282 16.70 4.70 30.45
N LYS A 283 16.15 3.79 29.65
CA LYS A 283 16.85 3.26 28.47
C LYS A 283 17.07 4.31 27.39
N LEU A 284 16.11 5.22 27.19
CA LEU A 284 16.29 6.34 26.26
C LEU A 284 17.43 7.26 26.71
N MET A 285 17.47 7.61 28.01
CA MET A 285 18.46 8.50 28.60
C MET A 285 19.89 7.93 28.56
N ALA A 286 20.02 6.62 28.35
CA ALA A 286 21.30 5.92 28.20
C ALA A 286 21.87 5.95 26.76
N ILE A 287 21.11 6.43 25.76
CA ILE A 287 21.58 6.54 24.38
C ILE A 287 22.58 7.70 24.25
N ASP A 288 23.56 7.54 23.37
CA ASP A 288 24.47 8.62 23.01
C ASP A 288 23.71 9.76 22.28
N PRO A 289 23.61 10.98 22.87
CA PRO A 289 22.91 12.10 22.26
C PRO A 289 23.50 12.54 20.92
N LEU A 290 24.75 12.19 20.62
CA LEU A 290 25.41 12.46 19.34
C LEU A 290 24.78 11.71 18.17
N THR A 291 24.02 10.65 18.44
CA THR A 291 23.27 9.92 17.42
C THR A 291 21.95 10.59 17.03
N ILE A 292 21.45 11.51 17.88
CA ILE A 292 20.16 12.17 17.72
C ILE A 292 20.38 13.48 16.95
N GLN A 293 19.65 13.67 15.85
CA GLN A 293 19.74 14.88 15.03
C GLN A 293 18.78 15.97 15.52
N LYS A 294 17.51 15.61 15.74
CA LYS A 294 16.47 16.57 16.11
C LYS A 294 15.55 16.03 17.18
N LEU A 295 14.94 16.96 17.90
CA LEU A 295 13.94 16.71 18.92
C LEU A 295 12.73 17.62 18.67
N GLU A 296 11.53 17.05 18.75
CA GLU A 296 10.27 17.75 18.53
C GLU A 296 9.33 17.51 19.71
N VAL A 297 8.69 18.57 20.20
CA VAL A 297 7.81 18.52 21.38
C VAL A 297 6.43 19.07 21.06
N PHE A 298 5.41 18.34 21.51
CA PHE A 298 4.04 18.82 21.63
C PHE A 298 3.74 19.13 23.08
N THR A 299 3.57 20.42 23.36
CA THR A 299 3.28 20.99 24.69
C THR A 299 1.77 21.08 24.94
N SER A 300 1.04 20.06 24.52
CA SER A 300 -0.41 19.94 24.62
C SER A 300 -0.83 18.47 24.61
N ARG A 301 -2.08 18.15 24.98
CA ARG A 301 -2.57 16.77 24.89
C ARG A 301 -2.57 16.30 23.44
N TYR A 302 -1.97 15.15 23.20
CA TYR A 302 -1.91 14.54 21.88
C TYR A 302 -2.87 13.34 21.83
N ILE A 303 -3.73 13.30 20.81
CA ILE A 303 -4.73 12.24 20.64
C ILE A 303 -4.39 11.48 19.36
N GLN A 304 -4.30 10.16 19.46
CA GLN A 304 -4.07 9.28 18.33
C GLN A 304 -5.02 8.08 18.39
N GLY A 305 -6.01 8.08 17.50
CA GLY A 305 -7.11 7.12 17.54
C GLY A 305 -7.85 7.21 18.87
N ALA A 306 -8.00 6.08 19.56
CA ALA A 306 -8.64 6.01 20.88
C ALA A 306 -7.69 6.34 22.05
N MET A 307 -6.42 6.65 21.79
CA MET A 307 -5.40 6.88 22.82
C MET A 307 -5.15 8.38 23.02
N THR A 308 -4.97 8.80 24.28
CA THR A 308 -4.68 10.19 24.65
C THR A 308 -3.40 10.24 25.49
N TYR A 309 -2.54 11.20 25.18
CA TYR A 309 -1.24 11.40 25.81
C TYR A 309 -1.10 12.81 26.36
N GLU A 310 -0.41 12.94 27.49
CA GLU A 310 -0.10 14.22 28.13
C GLU A 310 1.19 14.82 27.55
N GLY A 311 1.15 15.14 26.24
CA GLY A 311 2.30 15.59 25.46
C GLY A 311 2.90 14.49 24.59
N LEU A 312 3.75 14.91 23.65
CA LEU A 312 4.53 14.03 22.79
C LEU A 312 5.96 14.58 22.66
N VAL A 313 6.95 13.71 22.82
CA VAL A 313 8.37 14.03 22.65
C VAL A 313 8.96 13.05 21.64
N SER A 314 9.36 13.55 20.47
CA SER A 314 9.88 12.75 19.37
C SER A 314 11.34 13.05 19.15
N PHE A 315 12.17 12.01 19.22
CA PHE A 315 13.60 12.04 18.93
C PHE A 315 13.81 11.44 17.53
N THR A 316 14.60 12.10 16.69
CA THR A 316 14.97 11.59 15.37
C THR A 316 16.48 11.46 15.27
N THR A 317 16.97 10.28 14.94
CA THR A 317 18.39 9.99 14.74
C THR A 317 18.82 10.34 13.32
N TYR A 318 20.13 10.48 13.08
CA TYR A 318 20.62 10.80 11.73
C TYR A 318 20.27 9.72 10.69
N LYS A 319 20.25 8.46 11.13
CA LYS A 319 20.01 7.30 10.27
C LYS A 319 18.55 6.86 10.25
N GLY A 320 17.77 7.18 11.30
CA GLY A 320 16.41 6.67 11.44
C GLY A 320 16.35 5.20 11.88
N ASP A 321 17.41 4.71 12.53
CA ASP A 321 17.65 3.30 12.88
C ASP A 321 17.68 3.07 14.40
N LEU A 322 17.04 3.94 15.17
CA LEU A 322 17.00 3.95 16.63
C LEU A 322 18.35 4.28 17.30
N GLY A 323 19.40 4.64 16.55
CA GLY A 323 20.63 5.20 17.14
C GLY A 323 21.34 4.26 18.13
N GLY A 324 21.20 2.95 17.95
CA GLY A 324 21.77 1.93 18.84
C GLY A 324 20.90 1.59 20.06
N PHE A 325 19.71 2.17 20.20
CA PHE A 325 18.74 1.74 21.20
C PHE A 325 18.37 0.27 21.01
N GLN A 326 18.29 -0.48 22.10
CA GLN A 326 17.95 -1.89 22.11
C GLN A 326 16.50 -2.06 22.59
N PRO A 327 15.54 -2.34 21.67
CA PRO A 327 14.16 -2.59 22.05
C PRO A 327 14.04 -3.78 23.01
N ASN A 328 12.96 -3.81 23.78
CA ASN A 328 12.67 -4.95 24.64
C ASN A 328 12.53 -6.22 23.78
N PRO A 329 13.10 -7.38 24.16
CA PRO A 329 12.88 -8.65 23.45
C PRO A 329 11.41 -9.07 23.30
N ALA A 330 10.49 -8.43 24.04
CA ALA A 330 9.05 -8.55 23.88
C ALA A 330 8.48 -7.92 22.60
N VAL A 331 9.23 -7.03 21.93
CA VAL A 331 8.82 -6.38 20.69
C VAL A 331 8.85 -7.42 19.56
N LEU A 332 7.75 -7.54 18.85
CA LEU A 332 7.69 -8.34 17.63
C LEU A 332 8.36 -7.55 16.50
N MET A 333 9.41 -8.11 15.92
CA MET A 333 10.07 -7.60 14.72
C MET A 333 9.75 -8.55 13.56
N GLN A 334 9.23 -8.02 12.46
CA GLN A 334 8.81 -8.84 11.32
C GLN A 334 8.96 -8.08 10.00
N GLU A 335 9.53 -8.74 8.99
CA GLU A 335 9.48 -8.27 7.61
C GLU A 335 8.05 -8.38 7.07
N TYR A 336 7.58 -7.30 6.46
CA TYR A 336 6.22 -7.18 5.95
C TYR A 336 6.22 -6.56 4.56
N GLU A 337 5.52 -7.19 3.62
CA GLU A 337 5.29 -6.67 2.28
C GLU A 337 4.01 -5.83 2.28
N GLY A 338 4.16 -4.51 2.39
CA GLY A 338 3.05 -3.58 2.23
C GLY A 338 2.59 -3.45 0.77
N PRO A 339 1.52 -2.68 0.53
CA PRO A 339 1.06 -2.38 -0.83
C PRO A 339 2.20 -1.86 -1.71
N GLN A 340 2.36 -2.47 -2.87
CA GLN A 340 3.41 -2.11 -3.81
C GLN A 340 3.17 -0.70 -4.36
N TRP A 341 4.25 0.03 -4.62
CA TRP A 341 4.17 1.34 -5.26
C TRP A 341 3.56 1.21 -6.66
N GLN A 342 2.83 2.24 -7.09
CA GLN A 342 2.34 2.31 -8.46
C GLN A 342 3.52 2.38 -9.41
N ARG A 343 3.72 1.32 -10.21
CA ARG A 343 4.74 1.31 -11.25
C ARG A 343 4.31 2.22 -12.40
N GLU A 344 5.21 3.06 -12.87
CA GLU A 344 4.95 3.88 -14.05
C GLU A 344 5.16 3.04 -15.30
N PHE A 345 4.20 3.10 -16.23
CA PHE A 345 4.42 2.54 -17.55
C PHE A 345 5.30 3.51 -18.35
N TYR A 346 6.54 3.10 -18.57
CA TYR A 346 7.47 3.90 -19.36
C TYR A 346 7.12 3.83 -20.85
N SER A 347 6.88 4.99 -21.45
CA SER A 347 6.87 5.18 -22.91
C SER A 347 8.06 6.06 -23.30
N PRO A 348 8.98 5.58 -24.17
CA PRO A 348 9.98 6.41 -24.82
C PRO A 348 9.34 7.64 -25.48
N ARG A 349 10.11 8.72 -25.52
CA ARG A 349 9.79 9.94 -26.27
C ARG A 349 10.75 10.06 -27.44
N TYR A 350 10.22 10.37 -28.61
CA TYR A 350 10.98 10.62 -29.83
C TYR A 350 10.60 12.00 -30.38
N GLU A 351 10.76 13.03 -29.55
CA GLU A 351 10.36 14.40 -29.87
C GLU A 351 11.47 15.11 -30.64
N THR A 352 12.73 14.86 -30.27
CA THR A 352 13.91 15.51 -30.86
C THR A 352 14.50 14.76 -32.05
N ALA A 353 15.22 15.48 -32.91
CA ALA A 353 15.93 14.86 -34.05
C ALA A 353 16.98 13.83 -33.59
N ALA A 354 17.66 14.09 -32.47
CA ALA A 354 18.64 13.18 -31.90
C ALA A 354 18.00 11.87 -31.40
N GLU A 355 16.83 11.95 -30.76
CA GLU A 355 16.08 10.76 -30.31
C GLU A 355 15.59 9.93 -31.49
N LYS A 356 15.08 10.57 -32.54
CA LYS A 356 14.65 9.88 -33.77
C LYS A 356 15.79 9.21 -34.53
N GLN A 357 17.01 9.74 -34.41
CA GLN A 357 18.22 9.17 -35.04
C GLN A 357 18.96 8.18 -34.12
N SER A 358 18.43 7.93 -32.91
CA SER A 358 19.01 7.00 -31.96
C SER A 358 19.10 5.60 -32.57
N ARG A 359 20.24 4.93 -32.35
CA ARG A 359 20.45 3.53 -32.79
C ARG A 359 20.08 2.52 -31.72
N LEU A 360 19.43 2.96 -30.65
CA LEU A 360 18.96 2.06 -29.59
C LEU A 360 17.72 1.30 -30.09
N PRO A 361 17.72 -0.04 -30.05
CA PRO A 361 16.59 -0.82 -30.54
C PRO A 361 15.36 -0.68 -29.63
N ASP A 362 14.20 -0.44 -30.21
CA ASP A 362 12.90 -0.49 -29.53
C ASP A 362 12.12 -1.75 -29.92
N ALA A 363 12.15 -2.74 -29.02
CA ALA A 363 11.42 -4.00 -29.18
C ALA A 363 10.10 -4.06 -28.40
N ARG A 364 9.46 -2.91 -28.07
CA ARG A 364 8.17 -2.87 -27.34
C ARG A 364 7.05 -3.59 -28.07
N ASN A 365 6.47 -4.57 -27.37
CA ASN A 365 5.20 -5.21 -27.75
C ASN A 365 3.99 -4.49 -27.14
N LEU A 366 4.12 -3.92 -25.93
CA LEU A 366 3.14 -3.02 -25.31
C LEU A 366 3.64 -1.59 -25.59
N LEU A 367 2.95 -0.88 -26.47
CA LEU A 367 3.33 0.48 -26.89
C LEU A 367 2.81 1.53 -25.90
N TYR A 368 1.63 1.30 -25.35
CA TYR A 368 0.98 2.24 -24.44
C TYR A 368 0.11 1.51 -23.41
N TRP A 369 0.18 1.98 -22.16
CA TRP A 369 -0.72 1.57 -21.09
C TRP A 369 -1.01 2.77 -20.20
N ASN A 370 -2.29 3.11 -20.05
CA ASN A 370 -2.76 4.10 -19.10
C ASN A 370 -4.07 3.61 -18.46
N PRO A 371 -4.06 3.30 -17.16
CA PRO A 371 -5.25 2.81 -16.46
C PRO A 371 -6.25 3.92 -16.13
N ASN A 372 -5.87 5.20 -16.25
CA ASN A 372 -6.68 6.34 -15.83
C ASN A 372 -6.67 7.48 -16.86
N VAL A 373 -7.32 7.24 -17.99
CA VAL A 373 -7.66 8.24 -19.01
C VAL A 373 -8.97 8.91 -18.62
N THR A 374 -8.91 10.22 -18.37
CA THR A 374 -10.06 11.09 -18.10
C THR A 374 -10.33 11.97 -19.32
N THR A 375 -11.59 12.03 -19.75
CA THR A 375 -12.06 12.90 -20.83
C THR A 375 -12.32 14.31 -20.33
N THR A 376 -12.32 15.29 -21.24
CA THR A 376 -12.82 16.64 -20.93
C THR A 376 -14.34 16.65 -20.78
N ALA A 377 -14.91 17.77 -20.35
CA ALA A 377 -16.36 17.96 -20.25
C ALA A 377 -17.08 17.70 -21.59
N ASP A 378 -16.41 17.97 -22.72
CA ASP A 378 -16.92 17.72 -24.07
C ASP A 378 -16.78 16.25 -24.52
N GLY A 379 -16.32 15.35 -23.63
CA GLY A 379 -16.12 13.94 -23.92
C GLY A 379 -14.87 13.61 -24.72
N ASN A 380 -14.07 14.61 -25.11
CA ASN A 380 -12.90 14.42 -25.96
C ASN A 380 -11.60 14.27 -25.15
N LYS A 381 -10.68 13.43 -25.64
CA LYS A 381 -9.31 13.32 -25.12
C LYS A 381 -8.38 12.84 -26.21
N THR A 382 -7.38 13.65 -26.55
CA THR A 382 -6.27 13.21 -27.40
C THR A 382 -5.27 12.42 -26.57
N VAL A 383 -4.88 11.25 -27.06
CA VAL A 383 -3.80 10.43 -26.51
C VAL A 383 -2.78 10.18 -27.61
N GLU A 384 -1.52 10.46 -27.32
CA GLU A 384 -0.40 10.28 -28.24
C GLU A 384 0.58 9.28 -27.63
N PHE A 385 1.14 8.43 -28.48
CA PHE A 385 2.16 7.46 -28.10
C PHE A 385 3.04 7.14 -29.31
N TYR A 386 4.24 6.64 -29.05
CA TYR A 386 5.19 6.29 -30.10
C TYR A 386 5.20 4.78 -30.37
N THR A 387 5.31 4.43 -31.65
CA THR A 387 5.51 3.06 -32.12
C THR A 387 6.90 2.53 -31.77
N SER A 388 7.07 1.21 -31.86
CA SER A 388 8.36 0.54 -31.75
C SER A 388 8.91 0.13 -33.12
N ASP A 389 10.11 -0.44 -33.17
CA ASP A 389 10.74 -0.97 -34.39
C ASP A 389 10.04 -2.25 -34.89
N GLN A 390 9.03 -2.73 -34.16
CA GLN A 390 8.34 -3.97 -34.43
C GLN A 390 7.15 -3.77 -35.36
N GLN A 391 7.34 -4.16 -36.62
CA GLN A 391 6.25 -4.26 -37.59
C GLN A 391 5.20 -5.31 -37.19
N GLY A 392 3.95 -5.04 -37.58
CA GLY A 392 2.82 -5.94 -37.39
C GLY A 392 1.53 -5.21 -37.02
N LYS A 393 0.51 -6.00 -36.67
CA LYS A 393 -0.78 -5.52 -36.21
C LYS A 393 -0.74 -5.24 -34.71
N TYR A 394 -1.38 -4.15 -34.30
CA TYR A 394 -1.50 -3.75 -32.90
C TYR A 394 -2.98 -3.55 -32.57
N MET A 395 -3.38 -4.06 -31.41
CA MET A 395 -4.70 -3.88 -30.85
C MET A 395 -4.71 -2.69 -29.91
N VAL A 396 -5.69 -1.81 -30.10
CA VAL A 396 -6.07 -0.78 -29.14
C VAL A 396 -7.27 -1.29 -28.36
N VAL A 397 -7.18 -1.29 -27.03
CA VAL A 397 -8.26 -1.67 -26.12
C VAL A 397 -8.58 -0.50 -25.21
N MET A 398 -9.83 -0.06 -25.25
CA MET A 398 -10.37 0.98 -24.37
C MET A 398 -11.53 0.42 -23.57
N GLN A 399 -11.48 0.59 -22.25
CA GLN A 399 -12.56 0.15 -21.36
C GLN A 399 -12.75 1.14 -20.22
N GLY A 400 -13.98 1.39 -19.80
CA GLY A 400 -14.22 2.17 -18.60
C GLY A 400 -15.69 2.37 -18.31
N MET A 401 -15.94 3.17 -17.27
CA MET A 401 -17.26 3.45 -16.73
C MET A 401 -17.43 4.96 -16.58
N ALA A 402 -18.60 5.46 -16.96
CA ALA A 402 -19.01 6.85 -16.78
C ALA A 402 -19.50 7.09 -15.33
N PRO A 403 -19.57 8.35 -14.85
CA PRO A 403 -20.03 8.66 -13.50
C PRO A 403 -21.45 8.19 -13.18
N ASN A 404 -22.30 7.99 -14.20
CA ASN A 404 -23.65 7.45 -14.06
C ASN A 404 -23.70 5.91 -14.03
N GLY A 405 -22.55 5.23 -13.99
CA GLY A 405 -22.44 3.77 -13.93
C GLY A 405 -22.50 3.07 -15.29
N LEU A 406 -22.69 3.78 -16.40
CA LEU A 406 -22.67 3.15 -17.73
C LEU A 406 -21.25 2.73 -18.11
N ALA A 407 -21.08 1.44 -18.42
CA ALA A 407 -19.82 0.88 -18.88
C ALA A 407 -19.70 0.90 -20.41
N GLY A 408 -18.47 0.95 -20.90
CA GLY A 408 -18.16 0.91 -22.33
C GLY A 408 -16.83 0.24 -22.60
N SER A 409 -16.78 -0.47 -23.73
CA SER A 409 -15.62 -1.19 -24.23
C SER A 409 -15.50 -0.94 -25.74
N ARG A 410 -14.29 -0.70 -26.24
CA ARG A 410 -14.02 -0.61 -27.67
C ARG A 410 -12.65 -1.17 -27.98
N ARG A 411 -12.59 -1.91 -29.08
CA ARG A 411 -11.36 -2.51 -29.61
C ARG A 411 -11.23 -2.18 -31.09
N PHE A 412 -10.01 -1.89 -31.55
CA PHE A 412 -9.72 -1.76 -32.97
C PHE A 412 -8.25 -2.03 -33.24
N VAL A 413 -7.93 -2.36 -34.49
CA VAL A 413 -6.59 -2.78 -34.91
C VAL A 413 -6.02 -1.75 -35.88
N PHE A 414 -4.74 -1.46 -35.73
CA PHE A 414 -3.95 -0.75 -36.75
C PHE A 414 -2.68 -1.54 -37.07
N GLU A 415 -2.03 -1.19 -38.18
CA GLU A 415 -0.84 -1.91 -38.66
C GLU A 415 0.35 -0.96 -38.80
N ILE A 416 1.50 -1.40 -38.30
CA ILE A 416 2.80 -0.73 -38.45
C ILE A 416 3.53 -1.42 -39.60
N LYS A 417 3.67 -0.72 -40.73
CA LYS A 417 4.28 -1.27 -41.96
C LYS A 417 5.78 -0.98 -42.06
N GLN A 418 6.20 0.21 -41.66
CA GLN A 418 7.61 0.61 -41.59
C GLN A 418 7.80 1.51 -40.37
N PRO A 419 8.64 1.12 -39.39
CA PRO A 419 9.06 2.03 -38.33
C PRO A 419 9.90 3.16 -38.95
N LEU A 420 9.68 4.39 -38.46
CA LEU A 420 10.38 5.61 -38.92
C LEU A 420 11.85 5.63 -38.53
#